data_AF-A0AAE2SUN3-F1
#
_entry.id   AF-A0AAE2SUN3-F1
#
_cell.length_a   1.000
_cell.length_b   1.000
_cell.length_c   1.000
_cell.angle_alpha   90.00
_cell.angle_beta   90.00
_cell.angle_gamma   90.00
#
_symmetry.space_group_name_H-M   'P 1'
#
loop_
_entity.id
_entity.type
_entity.pdbx_description
1 polymer ?
#
loop_
_entity_poly.entity_id
_entity_poly.type
_entity_poly.pdbx_seq_one_letter_code
_entity_poly.pdbx_strand_id
1 'polypeptide(L)' 'MTSDNQTEQLNKLVHDARGPLNRISMNAELIKLVLENDMPKEKALDALDKIINNCQQCSESLQKISDSQ' A
#
# COMPACT_ATOMS: atom_id res chain seq x y z
N MET A 1 -25.62 1.16 20.95
CA MET A 1 -25.38 1.37 19.50
C MET A 1 -24.08 2.14 19.22
N THR A 2 -23.23 2.45 20.21
CA THR A 2 -21.99 3.23 20.01
C THR A 2 -20.76 2.38 19.63
N SER A 3 -20.75 1.10 20.00
CA SER A 3 -19.61 0.18 19.81
C SER A 3 -19.46 -0.35 18.38
N ASP A 4 -20.57 -0.50 17.64
CA ASP A 4 -20.56 -1.03 16.27
C ASP A 4 -19.94 -0.02 15.29
N ASN A 5 -20.22 1.28 15.47
CA ASN A 5 -19.71 2.35 14.61
C ASN A 5 -18.19 2.54 14.75
N GLN A 6 -17.64 2.44 15.96
CA GLN A 6 -16.18 2.50 16.18
C GLN A 6 -15.45 1.33 15.51
N THR A 7 -16.05 0.15 15.54
CA THR A 7 -15.51 -1.05 14.89
C THR A 7 -15.54 -0.92 13.37
N GLU A 8 -16.63 -0.37 12.80
CA GLU A 8 -16.71 -0.10 11.35
C GLU A 8 -15.68 0.94 10.89
N GLN A 9 -15.47 2.01 11.67
CA GLN A 9 -14.46 3.02 11.37
C GLN A 9 -13.05 2.44 11.40
N LEU A 10 -12.72 1.64 12.42
CA LEU A 10 -11.43 0.96 12.50
C LEU A 10 -11.23 0.00 11.31
N ASN A 11 -12.25 -0.79 10.96
CA ASN A 11 -12.19 -1.70 9.82
C ASN A 11 -11.93 -0.97 8.50
N LYS A 12 -12.53 0.21 8.33
CA LYS A 12 -12.26 1.07 7.16
C LYS A 12 -10.82 1.55 7.13
N LEU A 13 -10.29 2.05 8.26
CA LEU A 13 -8.90 2.49 8.34
C LEU A 13 -7.90 1.36 8.06
N VAL A 14 -8.16 0.15 8.58
CA VAL A 14 -7.36 -1.05 8.30
C VAL A 14 -7.45 -1.43 6.82
N HIS A 15 -8.63 -1.37 6.22
CA HIS A 15 -8.80 -1.62 4.78
C HIS A 15 -8.00 -0.62 3.94
N ASP A 16 -8.05 0.66 4.31
CA ASP A 16 -7.31 1.72 3.62
C ASP A 16 -5.79 1.49 3.71
N ALA A 17 -5.28 0.98 4.83
CA ALA A 17 -3.87 0.59 5.00
C ALA A 17 -3.49 -0.67 4.18
N ARG A 18 -4.42 -1.60 3.92
CA ARG A 18 -4.16 -2.79 3.07
C ARG A 18 -3.97 -2.43 1.60
N GLY A 19 -4.64 -1.39 1.11
CA GLY A 19 -4.50 -0.91 -0.27
C GLY A 19 -3.05 -0.69 -0.72
N PRO A 20 -2.26 0.18 -0.04
CA PRO A 20 -0.87 0.41 -0.38
C PRO A 20 0.01 -0.84 -0.22
N LEU A 21 -0.23 -1.68 0.79
CA LEU A 21 0.50 -2.95 0.95
C LEU A 21 0.34 -3.87 -0.26
N ASN A 22 -0.88 -4.03 -0.77
CA ASN A 22 -1.14 -4.85 -1.95
C ASN A 22 -0.44 -4.29 -3.20
N ARG A 23 -0.43 -2.96 -3.35
CA ARG A 23 0.25 -2.29 -4.46
C ARG A 23 1.77 -2.44 -4.36
N ILE A 24 2.34 -2.43 -3.16
CA ILE A 24 3.77 -2.71 -2.94
C ILE A 24 4.11 -4.11 -3.46
N SER A 25 3.37 -5.13 -3.02
CA SER A 25 3.60 -6.52 -3.45
C SER A 25 3.50 -6.67 -4.97
N MET A 26 2.44 -6.11 -5.58
CA MET A 26 2.24 -6.16 -7.03
C MET A 26 3.36 -5.47 -7.82
N ASN A 27 3.82 -4.28 -7.37
CA ASN A 27 4.91 -3.59 -8.06
C ASN A 27 6.25 -4.32 -7.87
N ALA A 28 6.46 -4.99 -6.73
CA ALA A 28 7.65 -5.81 -6.51
C ALA A 28 7.66 -7.03 -7.46
N GLU A 29 6.51 -7.69 -7.66
CA GLU A 29 6.35 -8.76 -8.66
C GLU A 29 6.56 -8.24 -10.09
N LEU A 30 6.06 -7.05 -10.40
CA LEU A 30 6.29 -6.41 -11.70
C LEU A 30 7.77 -6.14 -11.97
N ILE A 31 8.54 -5.72 -10.96
CA ILE A 31 10.00 -5.53 -11.10
C ILE A 31 10.67 -6.86 -11.43
N LYS A 32 10.29 -7.97 -10.76
CA LYS A 32 10.81 -9.31 -11.10
C LYS A 32 10.53 -9.66 -12.56
N LEU A 33 9.28 -9.47 -13.00
CA LEU A 33 8.88 -9.72 -14.38
C LEU A 33 9.71 -8.90 -15.39
N VAL A 34 9.93 -7.61 -15.10
CA VAL A 34 10.74 -6.73 -15.95
C VAL A 34 12.17 -7.23 -16.10
N LEU A 35 12.79 -7.65 -14.98
CA LEU A 35 14.16 -8.15 -14.97
C LEU A 35 14.29 -9.53 -15.64
N GLU A 36 13.34 -10.44 -15.42
CA GLU A 36 13.38 -11.79 -15.97
C GLU A 36 13.13 -11.83 -17.49
N ASN A 37 12.44 -10.83 -18.04
CA ASN A 37 12.03 -10.80 -19.45
C ASN A 37 12.72 -9.70 -20.27
N ASP A 38 13.82 -9.13 -19.76
CA ASP A 38 14.60 -8.06 -20.42
C ASP A 38 13.73 -6.89 -20.94
N MET A 39 12.72 -6.52 -20.14
CA MET A 39 11.82 -5.41 -20.48
C MET A 39 12.52 -4.06 -20.23
N PRO A 40 12.00 -2.94 -20.79
CA PRO A 40 12.60 -1.63 -20.59
C PRO A 40 12.79 -1.28 -19.10
N LYS A 41 14.01 -0.86 -18.74
CA LYS A 41 14.40 -0.52 -17.36
C LYS A 41 13.49 0.53 -16.74
N GLU A 42 12.98 1.46 -17.54
CA GLU A 42 12.06 2.51 -17.12
C GLU A 42 10.82 1.94 -16.43
N LYS A 43 10.33 0.77 -16.85
CA LYS A 43 9.19 0.11 -16.19
C LYS A 43 9.51 -0.35 -14.77
N ALA A 44 10.74 -0.81 -14.52
CA ALA A 44 11.16 -1.16 -13.16
C ALA A 44 11.34 0.09 -12.29
N LEU A 45 11.85 1.19 -12.86
CA LEU A 45 11.97 2.47 -12.16
C LEU A 45 10.59 3.02 -11.78
N ASP A 46 9.63 3.03 -12.71
CA ASP A 46 8.25 3.44 -12.44
C ASP A 46 7.58 2.58 -11.36
N ALA A 47 7.83 1.27 -11.38
CA ALA A 47 7.33 0.35 -10.37
C ALA A 47 7.97 0.62 -9.00
N LEU A 48 9.26 0.95 -8.97
CA LEU A 48 9.98 1.31 -7.74
C LEU A 48 9.45 2.63 -7.14
N ASP A 49 9.22 3.65 -7.96
CA ASP A 49 8.62 4.91 -7.52
C ASP A 49 7.22 4.69 -6.93
N LYS A 50 6.44 3.78 -7.52
CA LYS A 50 5.15 3.36 -6.95
C LYS A 50 5.33 2.66 -5.61
N ILE A 51 6.32 1.79 -5.43
CA ILE A 51 6.59 1.16 -4.13
C ILE A 51 6.88 2.24 -3.08
N ILE A 52 7.78 3.18 -3.37
CA ILE A 52 8.14 4.27 -2.45
C ILE A 52 6.90 5.08 -2.05
N ASN A 53 6.10 5.49 -3.03
CA ASN A 53 4.87 6.24 -2.75
C ASN A 53 3.86 5.43 -1.93
N ASN A 54 3.71 4.13 -2.17
CA ASN A 54 2.81 3.29 -1.39
C ASN A 54 3.34 3.04 0.04
N CYS A 55 4.66 2.98 0.25
CA CYS A 55 5.24 2.95 1.59
C CYS A 55 4.87 4.21 2.39
N GLN A 56 4.96 5.39 1.77
CA GLN A 56 4.55 6.65 2.39
C GLN A 56 3.04 6.66 2.72
N GLN A 57 2.18 6.25 1.78
CA GLN A 57 0.73 6.14 2.01
C GLN A 57 0.39 5.12 3.10
N CYS A 58 1.14 4.01 3.20
CA CYS A 58 0.98 3.03 4.26
C CYS A 58 1.28 3.66 5.62
N SER A 59 2.41 4.39 5.73
CA SER A 59 2.77 5.11 6.96
C SER A 59 1.68 6.10 7.38
N GLU A 60 1.14 6.88 6.45
CA GLU A 60 0.06 7.83 6.72
C GLU A 60 -1.24 7.14 7.17
N SER A 61 -1.56 5.98 6.58
CA SER A 61 -2.74 5.21 6.96
C SER A 61 -2.59 4.60 8.36
N LEU A 62 -1.40 4.09 8.68
CA LEU A 62 -1.08 3.59 10.01
C LEU A 62 -1.10 4.71 11.06
N GLN A 63 -0.61 5.90 10.73
CA GLN A 63 -0.70 7.06 11.62
C GLN A 63 -2.16 7.42 11.94
N LYS A 64 -3.04 7.43 10.94
CA LYS A 64 -4.49 7.65 11.16
C LYS A 64 -5.13 6.61 12.07
N ILE A 65 -4.72 5.34 11.95
CA ILE A 65 -5.18 4.29 12.87
C ILE A 65 -4.71 4.58 14.29
N SER A 66 -3.43 4.94 14.47
CA SER A 66 -2.86 5.27 15.78
C SER A 66 -3.53 6.50 16.41
N ASP A 67 -3.83 7.53 15.63
CA ASP A 67 -4.45 8.76 16.11
C ASP A 67 -5.95 8.60 16.42
N SER A 68 -6.55 7.50 15.95
CA SER A 68 -7.96 7.14 16.20
C SER A 68 -8.14 6.24 17.43
N GLN A 69 -7.05 5.89 18.14
CA GLN A 69 -7.05 5.09 19.37
C GLN A 69 -7.19 5.96 20.62
#